data_AF-M4BR79-F1
#
_entry.id   AF-M4BR79-F1
#
_cell.length_a   1.000
_cell.length_b   1.000
_cell.length_c   1.000
_cell.angle_alpha   90.00
_cell.angle_beta   90.00
_cell.angle_gamma   90.00
#
_symmetry.space_group_name_H-M   'P 1'
#
loop_
_entity.id
_entity.type
_entity.pdbx_description
1 polymer ?
#
loop_
_entity_poly.entity_id
_entity_poly.type
_entity_poly.pdbx_seq_one_letter_code
_entity_poly.pdbx_strand_id
1 'polypeptide(L)' 'MDEQLFSGPLLALTTDGVQLQPEAVSFLKHLVEPVVFVSLHGPKRSGKTSLVRSLFDVHEDDAGTEYRKIPIYDSGTY' A
#
# COMPACT_ATOMS: atom_id res chain seq x y z
N MET A 1 -4.05 4.88 -18.62
CA MET A 1 -4.37 5.81 -17.52
C MET A 1 -3.37 5.49 -16.44
N ASP A 2 -2.49 6.42 -16.14
CA ASP A 2 -1.41 6.19 -15.18
C ASP A 2 -2.02 6.24 -13.77
N GLU A 3 -2.00 5.12 -13.05
CA GLU A 3 -2.43 5.06 -11.65
C GLU A 3 -1.57 6.02 -10.83
N GLN A 4 -2.21 7.03 -10.24
CA GLN A 4 -1.52 7.99 -9.39
C GLN A 4 -1.25 7.34 -8.02
N LEU A 5 -0.18 6.55 -7.94
CA LEU A 5 0.27 5.91 -6.71
C LEU A 5 1.14 6.87 -5.91
N PHE A 6 0.60 7.42 -4.82
CA PHE A 6 1.44 8.06 -3.82
C PHE A 6 1.99 7.01 -2.85
N SER A 7 3.32 6.84 -2.88
CA SER A 7 4.06 6.11 -1.86
C SER A 7 4.93 7.10 -1.11
N GLY A 8 4.51 7.47 0.11
CA GLY A 8 5.22 8.45 0.91
C GLY A 8 4.63 8.61 2.32
N PRO A 9 5.36 9.26 3.24
CA PRO A 9 4.87 9.52 4.57
C PRO A 9 3.71 10.53 4.53
N LEU A 10 2.55 10.15 5.07
CA LEU A 10 1.44 11.09 5.30
C LEU A 10 1.70 11.98 6.52
N LEU A 11 2.36 11.41 7.53
CA LEU A 11 2.64 12.05 8.81
C LEU A 11 4.14 11.97 9.09
N ALA A 12 4.70 13.01 9.70
CA ALA A 12 5.98 12.94 10.40
C ALA A 12 5.80 13.18 11.89
N LEU A 13 6.64 12.51 12.68
CA LEU A 13 6.88 12.92 14.05
C LEU A 13 7.98 13.97 14.04
N THR A 14 7.66 15.17 14.53
CA THR A 14 8.59 16.27 14.78
C THR A 14 8.78 16.46 16.28
N THR A 15 9.69 17.35 16.66
CA THR A 15 9.87 17.77 18.05
C THR A 15 8.60 18.38 18.66
N ASP A 16 7.75 18.95 17.81
CA ASP A 16 6.52 19.65 18.20
C ASP A 16 5.28 18.75 18.13
N GLY A 17 5.45 17.47 17.79
CA GLY A 17 4.37 16.48 17.73
C GLY A 17 4.18 15.84 16.36
N VAL A 18 2.95 15.46 16.04
CA VAL A 18 2.62 14.84 14.75
C VAL A 18 2.20 15.91 13.76
N GLN A 19 2.86 15.96 12.60
CA GLN A 19 2.55 16.91 11.53
C GLN A 19 2.19 16.18 10.23
N LEU A 20 1.23 16.74 9.49
CA LEU A 20 0.86 16.30 8.15
C LEU A 20 1.90 16.77 7.13
N GLN A 21 2.29 15.88 6.22
CA GLN A 21 3.20 16.23 5.13
C GLN A 21 2.45 16.99 4.03
N PRO A 22 2.92 18.19 3.62
CA PRO A 22 2.28 19.00 2.59
C PRO A 22 2.07 18.27 1.26
N GLU A 23 3.01 17.41 0.88
CA GLU A 23 2.97 16.61 -0.34
C GLU A 23 1.83 15.60 -0.29
N ALA A 24 1.64 14.94 0.86
CA ALA A 24 0.57 13.97 1.05
C ALA A 24 -0.81 14.64 1.06
N VAL A 25 -0.93 15.83 1.66
CA VAL A 25 -2.17 16.63 1.59
C VAL A 25 -2.47 17.04 0.16
N SER A 26 -1.46 17.44 -0.60
CA SER A 26 -1.61 17.80 -2.00
C SER A 26 -2.10 16.61 -2.81
N PHE A 27 -1.54 15.42 -2.61
CA PHE A 27 -2.02 14.20 -3.24
C PHE A 27 -3.49 13.91 -2.89
N LEU A 28 -3.85 13.90 -1.59
CA LEU A 28 -5.21 13.59 -1.15
C LEU A 28 -6.27 14.53 -1.74
N LYS A 29 -5.93 15.79 -2.01
CA LYS A 29 -6.83 16.76 -2.64
C LYS A 29 -7.14 16.47 -4.11
N HIS A 30 -6.30 15.71 -4.81
CA HIS A 30 -6.51 15.36 -6.22
C HIS A 30 -7.29 14.05 -6.38
N LEU A 31 -7.64 13.36 -5.29
CA LEU A 31 -8.47 12.16 -5.33
C LEU A 31 -9.92 12.56 -5.62
N VAL A 32 -10.34 12.39 -6.88
CA VAL A 32 -11.68 12.74 -7.37
C VAL A 32 -12.67 11.58 -7.29
N GLU A 33 -12.18 10.34 -7.14
CA GLU A 33 -12.99 9.14 -7.03
C GLU A 33 -13.17 8.72 -5.56
N PRO A 34 -14.26 8.02 -5.20
CA PRO A 34 -14.42 7.44 -3.87
C PRO A 34 -13.26 6.49 -3.53
N VAL A 35 -12.64 6.71 -2.37
CA VAL A 35 -11.45 5.95 -1.95
C VAL A 35 -11.77 5.08 -0.74
N VAL A 36 -11.31 3.84 -0.77
CA VAL A 36 -11.33 2.93 0.39
C VAL A 36 -9.98 3.01 1.10
N PHE A 37 -10.01 3.38 2.38
CA PHE A 37 -8.82 3.41 3.23
C PHE A 37 -8.75 2.16 4.10
N VAL A 38 -7.62 1.46 4.04
CA VAL A 38 -7.32 0.32 4.92
C VAL A 38 -6.16 0.69 5.82
N SER A 39 -6.36 0.60 7.13
CA SER A 39 -5.32 0.88 8.13
C SER A 39 -4.90 -0.40 8.84
N LEU A 40 -3.58 -0.60 8.98
CA LEU A 40 -3.00 -1.74 9.69
C LEU A 40 -2.27 -1.26 10.95
N HIS A 41 -2.71 -1.76 12.11
CA HIS A 41 -2.15 -1.43 13.41
C HIS A 41 -1.65 -2.68 14.13
N GLY A 42 -0.70 -2.51 15.05
CA GLY A 42 -0.15 -3.62 15.84
C GLY A 42 1.23 -3.30 16.40
N PRO A 43 1.76 -4.16 17.30
CA PRO A 43 3.03 -3.93 18.00
C PRO A 43 4.20 -3.62 17.07
N LYS A 44 5.25 -2.97 17.56
CA LYS A 44 6.48 -2.79 16.78
C LYS A 44 7.02 -4.16 16.35
N ARG A 45 7.52 -4.29 15.12
CA ARG A 45 8.08 -5.55 14.55
C ARG A 45 7.08 -6.71 14.38
N SER A 46 5.77 -6.45 14.30
CA SER A 46 4.72 -7.46 14.04
C SER A 46 4.50 -7.81 12.55
N GLY A 47 5.40 -7.44 11.65
CA GLY A 47 5.29 -7.81 10.22
C GLY A 47 4.31 -6.98 9.37
N LYS A 48 3.68 -5.93 9.90
CA LYS A 48 2.70 -5.08 9.17
C LYS A 48 3.17 -4.62 7.79
N THR A 49 4.38 -4.08 7.69
CA THR A 49 4.96 -3.64 6.41
C THR A 49 5.16 -4.80 5.43
N SER A 50 5.53 -5.98 5.93
CA SER A 50 5.67 -7.18 5.10
C SER A 50 4.32 -7.61 4.53
N LEU A 51 3.27 -7.57 5.35
CA LEU A 51 1.91 -7.90 4.91
C LEU A 51 1.38 -6.92 3.87
N VAL A 52 1.59 -5.61 4.08
CA VAL A 52 1.22 -4.59 3.08
C VAL A 52 1.94 -4.89 1.75
N ARG A 53 3.26 -5.12 1.78
CA ARG A 53 4.02 -5.44 0.56
C ARG A 53 3.51 -6.69 -0.16
N SER A 54 3.10 -7.74 0.57
CA SER A 54 2.54 -8.95 -0.06
C SER A 54 1.14 -8.75 -0.64
N LEU A 55 0.35 -7.81 -0.11
CA LEU A 55 -1.01 -7.53 -0.61
C LEU A 55 -1.00 -6.74 -1.92
N PHE A 56 0.01 -5.91 -2.12
CA PHE A 56 0.11 -5.02 -3.28
C PHE A 56 1.00 -5.57 -4.40
N ASP A 57 1.37 -6.87 -4.33
CA ASP A 57 2.26 -7.55 -5.28
C ASP A 57 3.43 -6.67 -5.73
N VAL A 58 4.03 -5.94 -4.78
CA VAL A 58 5.23 -5.14 -5.04
C VAL A 58 6.40 -6.11 -5.08
N HIS A 59 6.41 -6.94 -6.12
CA HIS A 59 7.62 -7.51 -6.67
C HIS A 59 8.40 -6.32 -7.22
N GLU A 60 9.44 -5.90 -6.49
CA GLU A 60 10.52 -5.14 -7.14
C GLU A 60 11.00 -6.04 -8.28
N ASP A 61 10.58 -5.73 -9.51
CA ASP A 61 11.04 -6.36 -10.74
C ASP A 61 12.53 -6.04 -10.91
N ASP A 62 13.38 -6.74 -10.16
CA ASP A 62 14.74 -7.02 -10.61
C ASP A 62 14.63 -7.98 -11.80
N ALA A 63 14.62 -7.37 -12.98
CA ALA A 63 15.03 -7.92 -14.27
C ALA A 63 14.83 -9.44 -14.45
N GLY A 64 13.63 -9.80 -14.89
CA GLY A 64 13.39 -10.94 -15.75
C GLY A 64 13.42 -12.31 -15.06
N THR A 65 12.25 -12.88 -14.79
CA THR A 65 11.93 -14.29 -15.09
C THR A 65 10.41 -14.49 -15.05
N GLU A 66 9.89 -15.04 -16.14
CA GLU A 66 8.56 -15.60 -16.42
C GLU A 66 7.67 -15.99 -15.22
N TYR A 67 6.53 -15.30 -15.05
CA TYR A 67 5.53 -15.59 -14.02
C TYR A 67 4.81 -16.92 -14.28
N ARG A 68 4.94 -17.87 -13.34
CA ARG A 68 4.02 -19.01 -13.25
C ARG A 68 2.73 -18.56 -12.55
N LYS A 69 1.61 -18.58 -13.29
CA LYS A 69 0.25 -18.46 -12.75
C LYS A 69 0.05 -19.47 -11.61
N ILE A 70 -0.28 -19.00 -10.42
CA ILE A 70 -0.79 -19.85 -9.33
C ILE A 70 -2.29 -20.04 -9.58
N PRO A 71 -2.78 -21.29 -9.74
CA PRO A 71 -4.20 -21.53 -9.93
C PRO A 71 -4.95 -21.24 -8.63
N ILE A 72 -5.93 -20.36 -8.70
CA ILE A 72 -6.93 -20.17 -7.64
C ILE A 72 -7.85 -21.39 -7.71
N TYR A 73 -7.83 -22.24 -6.68
CA TYR A 73 -8.81 -23.31 -6.53
C TYR A 73 -10.14 -22.68 -6.13
N ASP A 74 -11.13 -22.78 -7.02
CA ASP A 74 -12.53 -22.52 -6.71
C ASP A 74 -13.05 -23.63 -5.79
N SER A 75 -13.32 -23.28 -4.54
CA SER A 75 -14.00 -24.16 -3.59
C SER A 75 -15.51 -23.99 -3.76
N GLY A 76 -16.14 -24.85 -4.56
CA GLY A 76 -17.59 -24.80 -4.80
C GLY A 76 -18.20 -26.13 -5.25
N THR A 77 -18.70 -26.89 -4.25
CA THR A 77 -19.86 -27.82 -4.27
C THR A 77 -19.99 -28.88 -5.38
N TYR A 78 -19.96 -30.17 -4.99
CA TYR A 78 -21.13 -31.08 -4.96
C TYR A 78 -20.88 -32.21 -3.95
#